data_AF-A0A973IPG2-F1
#
_entry.id   AF-A0A973IPG2-F1
#
_cell.length_a   1.000
_cell.length_b   1.000
_cell.length_c   1.000
_cell.angle_alpha   90.00
_cell.angle_beta   90.00
_cell.angle_gamma   90.00
#
_symmetry.space_group_name_H-M   'P 1'
#
loop_
_entity.id
_entity.type
_entity.pdbx_description
1 polymer ?
#
loop_
_entity_poly.entity_id
_entity_poly.type
_entity_poly.pdbx_seq_one_letter_code
_entity_poly.pdbx_strand_id
1 'polypeptide(L)'
;MKRRVLLLVPVLVLFLSSHAPAWDGWCFSQRKQPMGDSFRSARDNQVLNPDAARDLTPVYGLDGEAAERVYHRYLQTFEKPSKGSTTILNIGGIMSGGSGQ
;
A
#
# COMPACT_ATOMS: atom_id res chain seq x y z
N MET A 1 -25.10 -0.66 52.93
CA MET A 1 -24.05 -0.84 51.90
C MET A 1 -24.32 -0.12 50.57
N LYS A 2 -25.57 0.22 50.20
CA LYS A 2 -25.92 0.76 48.87
C LYS A 2 -25.62 2.26 48.63
N ARG A 3 -25.56 3.11 49.67
CA ARG A 3 -25.27 4.56 49.52
C ARG A 3 -23.80 4.90 49.22
N ARG A 4 -22.85 4.09 49.71
CA ARG A 4 -21.42 4.29 49.43
C ARG A 4 -21.08 3.88 47.98
N VAL A 5 -21.71 2.82 47.48
CA VAL A 5 -21.58 2.40 46.06
C VAL A 5 -22.23 3.42 45.12
N LEU A 6 -23.37 4.02 45.51
CA LEU A 6 -24.06 5.03 44.69
C LEU A 6 -23.23 6.32 44.47
N LEU A 7 -22.38 6.70 45.43
CA LEU A 7 -21.53 7.89 45.33
C LEU A 7 -20.17 7.62 44.67
N LEU A 8 -19.71 6.37 44.62
CA LEU A 8 -18.43 6.01 43.99
C LEU A 8 -18.52 5.92 42.46
N VAL A 9 -19.67 5.54 41.90
CA VAL A 9 -19.89 5.46 40.45
C VAL A 9 -19.73 6.81 39.73
N PRO A 10 -20.36 7.92 40.16
CA PRO A 10 -20.17 9.20 39.47
C PRO A 10 -18.76 9.78 39.64
N VAL A 11 -18.10 9.52 40.77
CA VAL A 11 -16.70 9.95 41.00
C VAL A 11 -15.73 9.17 40.11
N LEU A 12 -15.98 7.87 39.89
CA LEU A 12 -15.19 7.05 38.96
C LEU A 12 -15.37 7.51 37.50
N VAL A 13 -16.59 7.87 37.09
CA VAL A 13 -16.87 8.36 35.72
C VAL A 13 -16.23 9.72 35.47
N LEU A 14 -16.17 10.60 36.47
CA LEU A 14 -15.45 11.88 36.37
C LEU A 14 -13.92 11.69 36.33
N PHE A 15 -13.38 10.66 36.99
CA PHE A 15 -11.94 10.40 37.00
C PHE A 15 -11.43 9.74 35.70
N LEU A 16 -12.25 8.91 35.04
CA LEU A 16 -11.92 8.36 33.72
C LEU A 16 -12.06 9.37 32.57
N SER A 17 -12.82 10.45 32.76
CA SER A 17 -13.00 11.52 31.75
C SER A 17 -11.83 12.51 31.67
N SER A 18 -10.90 12.51 32.64
CA SER A 18 -9.80 13.47 32.74
C SER A 18 -8.47 13.01 32.11
N HIS A 19 -8.47 11.92 31.33
CA HIS A 19 -7.28 11.45 30.57
C HIS A 19 -7.48 11.51 29.06
N ALA A 20 -8.18 12.54 28.57
CA ALA A 20 -7.97 12.98 27.21
C ALA A 20 -6.78 13.95 27.21
N PRO A 21 -5.57 13.57 26.76
CA PRO A 21 -4.68 14.57 26.23
C PRO A 21 -5.35 15.11 24.95
N ALA A 22 -5.69 16.39 24.98
CA ALA A 22 -5.77 17.25 23.81
C ALA A 22 -6.53 16.68 22.60
N TRP A 23 -7.85 16.88 22.58
CA TRP A 23 -8.60 17.00 21.31
C TRP A 23 -8.20 18.26 20.52
N ASP A 24 -7.22 19.02 21.03
CA ASP A 24 -6.65 20.25 20.48
C ASP A 24 -5.19 20.06 19.99
N GLY A 25 -4.73 18.81 19.79
CA GLY A 25 -3.33 18.53 19.45
C GLY A 25 -3.07 17.59 18.28
N TRP A 26 -4.10 17.06 17.62
CA TRP A 26 -3.95 16.08 16.53
C TRP A 26 -4.66 16.47 15.24
N CYS A 27 -4.81 17.78 15.01
CA CYS A 27 -5.10 18.29 13.68
C CYS A 27 -3.78 18.69 13.00
N PHE A 28 -3.25 17.76 12.21
CA PHE A 28 -2.58 18.09 10.95
C PHE A 28 -1.30 18.96 11.04
N SER A 29 -0.19 18.41 11.53
CA SER A 29 1.12 19.09 11.41
C SER A 29 2.29 18.18 11.04
N GLN A 30 2.05 17.03 10.40
CA GLN A 30 3.17 16.19 9.93
C GLN A 30 3.11 15.77 8.46
N ARG A 31 2.43 16.52 7.60
CA ARG A 31 2.62 16.37 6.13
C ARG A 31 3.82 17.18 5.63
N LYS A 32 4.95 17.00 6.28
CA LYS A 32 6.27 17.08 5.63
C LYS A 32 7.01 15.75 5.84
N GLN A 33 6.29 14.63 5.70
CA GLN A 33 6.96 13.44 5.22
C GLN A 33 7.72 13.87 3.95
N PRO A 34 9.00 13.51 3.78
CA PRO A 34 9.68 13.77 2.53
C PRO A 34 8.97 12.96 1.44
N MET A 35 7.93 13.54 0.84
CA MET A 35 7.14 12.91 -0.24
C MET A 35 8.07 12.55 -1.40
N GLY A 36 9.17 13.30 -1.55
CA GLY A 36 10.24 12.96 -2.48
C GLY A 36 10.95 11.65 -2.14
N ASP A 37 11.17 11.34 -0.86
CA ASP A 37 11.92 10.15 -0.45
C ASP A 37 11.04 8.91 -0.44
N SER A 38 9.76 9.04 -0.07
CA SER A 38 8.81 7.93 -0.22
C SER A 38 8.60 7.59 -1.70
N PHE A 39 8.52 8.58 -2.59
CA PHE A 39 8.44 8.36 -4.03
C PHE A 39 9.71 7.73 -4.58
N ARG A 40 10.90 8.23 -4.21
CA ARG A 40 12.19 7.64 -4.60
C ARG A 40 12.32 6.21 -4.12
N SER A 41 12.00 5.92 -2.87
CA SER A 41 12.02 4.57 -2.33
C SER A 41 11.05 3.63 -3.05
N ALA A 42 9.82 4.08 -3.32
CA ALA A 42 8.86 3.28 -4.08
C ALA A 42 9.33 2.98 -5.51
N ARG A 43 9.95 3.97 -6.17
CA ARG A 43 10.56 3.80 -7.49
C ARG A 43 11.75 2.85 -7.44
N ASP A 44 12.67 3.04 -6.50
CA ASP A 44 13.88 2.24 -6.37
C ASP A 44 13.54 0.78 -6.04
N ASN A 45 12.47 0.52 -5.27
CA ASN A 45 11.94 -0.82 -5.03
C ASN A 45 11.39 -1.49 -6.31
N GLN A 46 11.06 -0.72 -7.35
CA GLN A 46 10.64 -1.24 -8.66
C GLN A 46 11.83 -1.41 -9.63
N VAL A 47 13.02 -0.94 -9.26
CA VAL A 47 14.23 -1.08 -10.09
C VAL A 47 14.85 -2.45 -9.82
N LEU A 48 14.76 -3.35 -10.79
CA LEU A 48 15.30 -4.71 -10.70
C LEU A 48 16.82 -4.75 -10.54
N ASN A 49 17.54 -3.83 -11.21
CA ASN A 49 18.99 -3.70 -11.12
C ASN A 49 19.38 -2.20 -11.06
N PRO A 50 19.75 -1.67 -9.89
CA PRO A 50 20.11 -0.26 -9.73
C PRO A 50 21.46 0.09 -10.40
N ASP A 51 22.35 -0.87 -10.56
CA ASP A 51 23.67 -0.67 -11.18
C ASP A 51 23.63 -0.68 -12.71
N ALA A 52 22.50 -1.04 -13.32
CA ALA A 52 22.30 -1.00 -14.77
C ALA A 52 22.46 0.40 -15.37
N ALA A 53 22.34 1.47 -14.56
CA ALA A 53 22.62 2.83 -15.01
C ALA A 53 24.13 3.15 -15.13
N ARG A 54 24.98 2.34 -14.49
CA ARG A 54 26.45 2.51 -14.46
C ARG A 54 27.15 1.57 -15.43
N ASP A 55 26.56 0.40 -15.66
CA ASP A 55 27.06 -0.58 -16.60
C ASP A 55 26.50 -0.33 -18.02
N LEU A 56 27.37 0.06 -18.93
CA LEU A 56 27.04 0.29 -20.35
C LEU A 56 27.25 -0.95 -21.21
N THR A 57 27.60 -2.09 -20.61
CA THR A 57 27.69 -3.34 -21.37
C THR A 57 26.32 -3.69 -21.95
N PRO A 58 26.28 -4.22 -23.18
CA PRO A 58 25.03 -4.66 -23.76
C PRO A 58 24.43 -5.79 -22.92
N VAL A 59 23.11 -5.76 -22.72
CA VAL A 59 22.40 -6.78 -21.95
C VAL A 59 22.47 -8.12 -22.72
N TYR A 60 23.34 -9.01 -22.27
CA TYR A 60 23.43 -10.38 -22.79
C TYR A 60 22.30 -11.22 -22.18
N GLY A 61 21.49 -11.87 -23.01
CA GLY A 61 20.44 -12.82 -22.56
C GLY A 61 18.99 -12.38 -22.78
N LEU A 62 18.73 -11.23 -23.42
CA LEU A 62 17.40 -10.96 -23.97
C LEU A 62 17.27 -11.75 -25.27
N ASP A 63 16.48 -12.84 -25.26
CA ASP A 63 16.20 -13.62 -26.46
C ASP A 63 15.36 -12.77 -27.43
N GLY A 64 16.01 -12.22 -28.45
CA GLY A 64 15.38 -11.35 -29.45
C GLY A 64 14.26 -12.06 -30.20
N GLU A 65 14.38 -13.37 -30.41
CA GLU A 65 13.35 -14.17 -31.08
C GLU A 65 12.11 -14.35 -30.19
N ALA A 66 12.31 -14.53 -28.87
CA ALA A 66 11.22 -14.54 -27.92
C ALA A 66 10.54 -13.16 -27.82
N ALA A 67 11.31 -12.07 -27.79
CA ALA A 67 10.78 -10.70 -27.76
C ALA A 67 9.95 -10.39 -29.01
N GLU A 68 10.44 -10.79 -30.20
CA GLU A 68 9.73 -10.65 -31.46
C GLU A 68 8.39 -11.40 -31.44
N ARG A 69 8.38 -12.66 -30.99
CA ARG A 69 7.15 -13.46 -30.89
C ARG A 69 6.12 -12.86 -29.93
N VAL A 70 6.58 -12.34 -28.79
CA VAL A 70 5.70 -11.67 -27.81
C VAL A 70 5.10 -10.40 -28.41
N TYR A 71 5.93 -9.58 -29.08
CA TYR A 71 5.49 -8.36 -29.72
C TYR A 71 4.50 -8.64 -30.86
N HIS A 72 4.78 -9.63 -31.70
CA HIS A 72 3.89 -10.04 -32.78
C HIS A 72 2.54 -10.55 -32.25
N ARG A 73 2.53 -11.34 -31.16
CA ARG A 73 1.30 -11.77 -30.49
C ARG A 73 0.50 -10.58 -29.98
N TYR A 74 1.15 -9.58 -29.38
CA TYR A 74 0.50 -8.35 -28.92
C TYR A 74 -0.16 -7.60 -30.08
N LEU A 75 0.54 -7.41 -31.20
CA LEU A 75 -0.05 -6.76 -32.39
C LEU A 75 -1.30 -7.49 -32.90
N GLN A 76 -1.26 -8.82 -32.97
CA GLN A 76 -2.42 -9.63 -33.37
C GLN A 76 -3.64 -9.50 -32.44
N THR A 77 -3.47 -9.03 -31.20
CA THR A 77 -4.60 -8.79 -30.29
C THR A 77 -5.46 -7.61 -30.73
N PHE A 78 -4.92 -6.67 -31.52
CA PHE A 78 -5.66 -5.53 -32.05
C PHE A 78 -6.39 -5.86 -33.35
N GLU A 79 -5.93 -6.85 -34.09
CA GLU A 79 -6.55 -7.30 -35.35
C GLU A 79 -7.81 -8.14 -35.12
N LYS A 80 -7.89 -8.83 -33.98
CA LYS A 80 -9.04 -9.65 -33.62
C LYS A 80 -9.99 -8.84 -32.74
N PRO A 81 -11.30 -8.74 -33.07
CA PRO A 81 -12.27 -8.18 -32.15
C PRO A 81 -12.21 -9.01 -30.86
N SER A 82 -11.81 -8.35 -29.76
CA SER A 82 -11.74 -8.94 -28.43
C SER A 82 -13.04 -9.69 -28.14
N LYS A 83 -12.98 -11.03 -28.10
CA LYS A 83 -14.03 -11.81 -27.45
C LYS A 83 -13.92 -11.45 -25.98
N GLY A 84 -14.77 -10.53 -25.52
CA GLY A 84 -14.74 -9.96 -24.18
C GLY A 84 -14.62 -11.05 -23.12
N SER A 85 -13.40 -11.27 -22.64
CA SER A 85 -13.16 -12.07 -21.45
C SER A 85 -13.47 -11.17 -20.27
N THR A 86 -14.65 -11.34 -19.69
CA THR A 86 -15.01 -10.71 -18.42
C THR A 86 -14.12 -11.29 -17.33
N THR A 87 -12.94 -10.70 -17.14
CA THR A 87 -12.06 -11.03 -16.02
C THR A 87 -12.55 -10.25 -14.80
N ILE A 88 -13.31 -10.91 -13.94
CA ILE A 88 -13.71 -10.35 -12.65
C ILE A 88 -12.47 -10.34 -11.75
N LEU A 89 -11.81 -9.17 -11.64
CA LEU A 89 -10.73 -8.93 -10.69
C LEU A 89 -11.34 -8.68 -9.30
N ASN A 90 -11.27 -9.70 -8.44
CA ASN A 90 -11.78 -9.61 -7.07
C ASN A 90 -10.75 -8.91 -6.17
N ILE A 91 -10.75 -7.57 -6.19
CA ILE A 91 -9.87 -6.74 -5.34
C ILE A 91 -10.50 -6.67 -3.94
N GLY A 92 -10.43 -7.77 -3.20
CA GLY A 92 -10.98 -7.86 -1.84
C GLY A 92 -10.16 -8.70 -0.86
N GLY A 93 -9.14 -9.43 -1.33
CA GLY A 93 -8.43 -10.42 -0.52
C GLY A 93 -7.14 -9.96 0.17
N ILE A 94 -6.60 -8.77 -0.14
CA ILE A 94 -5.26 -8.35 0.33
C ILE A 94 -5.31 -7.68 1.72
N MET A 95 -6.48 -7.52 2.33
CA MET A 95 -6.63 -6.89 3.66
C MET A 95 -7.30 -7.85 4.65
N SER A 96 -6.63 -8.95 4.99
CA SER A 96 -6.86 -9.64 6.27
C SER A 96 -5.62 -10.42 6.70
N GLY A 97 -4.55 -9.66 7.00
CA GLY A 97 -3.48 -10.15 7.85
C GLY A 97 -3.95 -10.15 9.30
N GLY A 98 -4.71 -11.17 9.70
CA GLY A 98 -5.05 -11.43 11.09
C GLY A 98 -3.84 -12.05 11.80
N SER A 99 -3.08 -11.24 12.53
CA SER A 99 -2.18 -11.71 13.58
C SER A 99 -3.01 -12.23 14.76
N GLY A 100 -2.90 -13.51 15.08
CA GLY A 100 -3.51 -14.07 16.28
C GLY A 100 -3.62 -15.59 16.29
N GLN A 101 -2.49 -16.27 16.51
CA GLN A 101 -2.40 -17.47 17.34
C GLN A 101 -1.18 -17.33 18.24
#